data_AF-A0AAD7CJJ0-F1
#
_entry.id   AF-A0AAD7CJJ0-F1
#
_cell.length_a   1.000
_cell.length_b   1.000
_cell.length_c   1.000
_cell.angle_alpha   90.00
_cell.angle_beta   90.00
_cell.angle_gamma   90.00
#
_symmetry.space_group_name_H-M   'P 1'
#
loop_
_entity.id
_entity.type
_entity.pdbx_description
1 polymer ?
#
loop_
_entity_poly.entity_id
_entity_poly.type
_entity_poly.pdbx_seq_one_letter_code
_entity_poly.pdbx_strand_id
1 'polypeptide(L)'
;HADHINKADGFCLIRALGNFDADKGGHIVLYYDLVIRFPVGCSILIPSAVVTHSNTPIQAVEERFSMIQYSAGGLFRWAANGFKSDLAWAAYHGGRYASSR
;
A
#
# COMPACT_ATOMS: atom_id res chain seq x y z
N HIS A 1 5.51 5.76 -5.18
CA HIS A 1 5.03 6.16 -3.84
C HIS A 1 5.17 4.99 -2.89
N ALA A 2 4.98 5.20 -1.60
CA ALA A 2 4.79 4.14 -0.62
C ALA A 2 3.50 4.42 0.14
N ASP A 3 2.77 3.40 0.56
CA ASP A 3 1.49 3.55 1.26
C ASP A 3 1.70 3.68 2.77
N HIS A 4 2.28 4.80 3.19
CA HIS A 4 2.78 5.04 4.55
C HIS A 4 1.70 4.96 5.65
N ILE A 5 0.42 4.94 5.30
CA ILE A 5 -0.71 4.76 6.23
C ILE A 5 -1.14 3.29 6.39
N ASN A 6 -0.62 2.38 5.58
CA ASN A 6 -0.88 0.95 5.69
C ASN A 6 -0.12 0.35 6.88
N LYS A 7 -0.55 -0.83 7.34
CA LYS A 7 0.16 -1.59 8.37
C LYS A 7 1.57 -1.95 7.86
N ALA A 8 2.60 -1.53 8.60
CA ALA A 8 4.00 -1.61 8.16
C ALA A 8 4.51 -3.04 7.95
N ASP A 9 4.10 -3.96 8.82
CA ASP A 9 4.35 -5.40 8.79
C ASP A 9 3.25 -6.18 8.03
N GLY A 10 2.35 -5.47 7.36
CA GLY A 10 1.27 -6.04 6.56
C GLY A 10 1.62 -6.12 5.08
N PHE A 11 0.87 -6.96 4.36
CA PHE A 11 0.89 -7.01 2.91
C PHE A 11 -0.36 -6.34 2.34
N CYS A 12 -0.17 -5.65 1.22
CA CYS A 12 -1.25 -5.19 0.37
C CYS A 12 -1.40 -6.16 -0.81
N LEU A 13 -2.62 -6.61 -1.07
CA LEU A 13 -2.95 -7.38 -2.27
C LEU A 13 -3.40 -6.45 -3.38
N ILE A 14 -2.73 -6.55 -4.52
CA ILE A 14 -3.05 -5.82 -5.74
C ILE A 14 -3.55 -6.84 -6.76
N ARG A 15 -4.68 -6.58 -7.40
CA ARG A 15 -5.17 -7.33 -8.56
C ARG A 15 -5.24 -6.43 -9.79
N ALA A 16 -4.59 -6.84 -10.87
CA ALA A 16 -4.70 -6.17 -12.17
C ALA A 16 -6.02 -6.49 -12.85
N LEU A 17 -6.65 -5.47 -13.42
CA LEU A 17 -7.90 -5.52 -14.16
C LEU A 17 -7.79 -4.63 -15.41
N GLY A 18 -8.75 -4.73 -16.33
CA GLY A 18 -8.78 -3.96 -17.57
C GLY A 18 -8.35 -4.77 -18.79
N ASN A 19 -7.94 -4.07 -19.85
CA ASN A 19 -7.51 -4.63 -21.12
C ASN A 19 -6.25 -3.90 -21.61
N PHE A 20 -5.09 -4.50 -21.36
CA PHE A 20 -3.79 -3.96 -21.74
C PHE A 20 -2.79 -5.10 -22.02
N ASP A 21 -1.80 -4.84 -22.87
CA ASP A 21 -0.69 -5.74 -23.16
C ASP A 21 0.39 -5.64 -22.07
N ALA A 22 0.40 -6.63 -21.17
CA ALA A 22 1.35 -6.67 -20.07
C ALA A 22 2.80 -6.91 -20.50
N ASP A 23 3.08 -7.24 -21.77
CA ASP A 23 4.45 -7.30 -22.28
C ASP A 23 4.96 -5.90 -22.71
N LYS A 24 4.06 -4.93 -22.90
CA LYS A 24 4.39 -3.56 -23.36
C LYS A 24 4.23 -2.47 -22.29
N GLY A 25 3.62 -2.77 -21.15
CA GLY A 25 3.40 -1.77 -20.09
C GLY A 25 2.62 -2.29 -18.90
N GLY A 26 2.22 -1.39 -18.00
CA GLY A 26 1.42 -1.71 -16.81
C GLY A 26 2.13 -2.56 -15.76
N HIS A 27 3.46 -2.67 -15.84
CA HIS A 27 4.32 -3.39 -14.90
C HIS A 27 4.31 -2.74 -13.54
N ILE A 28 4.55 -3.53 -12.49
CA ILE A 28 4.80 -3.00 -11.15
C ILE A 28 6.31 -2.82 -11.00
N VAL A 29 6.73 -1.61 -10.67
CA VAL A 29 8.12 -1.31 -10.30
C VAL A 29 8.20 -1.30 -8.79
N LEU A 30 9.04 -2.14 -8.22
CA LEU A 30 9.48 -2.05 -6.83
C LEU A 30 10.88 -1.42 -6.85
N TYR A 31 11.09 -0.35 -6.10
CA TYR A 31 12.35 0.42 -6.09
C TYR A 31 13.48 -0.30 -5.30
N TYR A 32 13.63 -1.60 -5.56
CA TYR A 32 14.74 -2.48 -5.22
C TYR A 32 15.25 -3.18 -6.48
N ASP A 33 15.30 -2.43 -7.59
CA ASP A 33 15.72 -2.89 -8.91
C ASP A 33 14.91 -4.08 -9.46
N LEU A 34 13.61 -4.15 -9.10
CA LEU A 34 12.72 -5.21 -9.53
C LEU A 34 11.54 -4.65 -10.33
N VAL A 35 11.47 -5.02 -11.61
CA VAL A 35 10.34 -4.74 -12.50
C VAL A 35 9.57 -6.02 -12.73
N ILE A 36 8.31 -6.03 -12.34
CA ILE A 36 7.45 -7.22 -12.38
C ILE A 36 6.42 -7.03 -13.48
N ARG A 37 6.48 -7.92 -14.47
CA ARG A 37 5.41 -8.07 -15.45
C ARG A 37 4.11 -8.46 -14.73
N PHE A 38 3.05 -7.69 -14.93
CA PHE A 38 1.82 -7.84 -14.13
C PHE A 38 0.57 -7.95 -15.02
N PRO A 39 0.27 -9.16 -15.54
CA PRO A 39 -0.86 -9.38 -16.44
C PRO A 39 -2.25 -9.15 -15.82
N VAL A 40 -3.23 -8.84 -16.66
CA VAL A 40 -4.65 -8.78 -16.28
C VAL A 40 -5.06 -10.10 -15.60
N GLY A 41 -5.79 -10.00 -14.48
CA GLY A 41 -6.25 -11.14 -13.69
C GLY A 41 -5.23 -11.64 -12.66
N CYS A 42 -3.96 -11.28 -12.78
CA CYS A 42 -2.95 -11.64 -11.78
C CYS A 42 -3.15 -10.87 -10.48
N SER A 43 -2.61 -11.45 -9.40
CA SER A 43 -2.57 -10.83 -8.09
C SER A 43 -1.16 -10.92 -7.51
N ILE A 44 -0.77 -9.89 -6.77
CA ILE A 44 0.51 -9.84 -6.05
C ILE A 44 0.30 -9.32 -4.64
N LEU A 45 1.06 -9.86 -3.69
CA LEU A 45 1.18 -9.33 -2.33
C LEU A 45 2.48 -8.55 -2.23
N ILE A 46 2.42 -7.27 -1.85
CA ILE A 46 3.61 -6.45 -1.62
C ILE A 46 3.55 -5.78 -0.23
N PRO A 47 4.69 -5.54 0.42
CA PRO A 47 4.74 -4.76 1.66
C PRO A 47 4.68 -3.25 1.33
N SER A 48 3.51 -2.79 0.85
CA SER A 48 3.37 -1.48 0.20
C SER A 48 3.65 -0.27 1.10
N ALA A 49 3.59 -0.45 2.42
CA ALA A 49 3.90 0.58 3.42
C ALA A 49 5.40 0.92 3.51
N VAL A 50 6.27 -0.06 3.24
CA VAL A 50 7.73 0.07 3.41
C VAL A 50 8.48 -0.01 2.08
N VAL A 51 7.81 -0.43 1.01
CA VAL A 51 8.40 -0.52 -0.34
C VAL A 51 7.86 0.58 -1.22
N THR A 52 8.75 1.46 -1.67
CA THR A 52 8.42 2.42 -2.72
C THR A 52 8.14 1.67 -4.02
N HIS A 53 7.00 1.97 -4.63
CA HIS A 53 6.52 1.30 -5.83
C HIS A 53 5.77 2.25 -6.78
N SER A 54 5.64 1.84 -8.03
CA SER A 54 4.86 2.53 -9.06
C SER A 54 4.36 1.55 -10.12
N ASN A 55 3.52 2.04 -11.03
CA ASN A 55 3.16 1.31 -12.24
C ASN A 55 3.82 1.98 -13.44
N THR A 56 4.27 1.20 -14.42
CA THR A 56 4.66 1.76 -15.72
C THR A 56 3.42 2.17 -16.52
N PRO A 57 3.55 3.15 -17.44
CA PRO A 57 2.47 3.50 -18.35
C PRO A 57 2.00 2.30 -19.19
N ILE A 58 0.75 2.36 -19.64
CA ILE A 58 0.19 1.48 -20.67
C ILE A 58 0.17 2.23 -22.02
N GLN A 59 -0.22 1.55 -23.10
CA GLN A 59 -0.34 2.18 -24.41
C GLN A 59 -1.56 3.12 -24.47
N ALA A 60 -1.56 4.06 -25.42
CA ALA A 60 -2.53 5.17 -25.45
C ALA A 60 -4.01 4.77 -25.58
N VAL A 61 -4.31 3.59 -26.13
CA VAL A 61 -5.67 3.06 -26.36
C VAL A 61 -6.04 1.95 -25.39
N GLU A 62 -5.19 1.65 -24.41
CA GLU A 62 -5.40 0.60 -23.42
C GLU A 62 -6.02 1.16 -22.15
N GLU A 63 -6.67 0.28 -21.39
CA GLU A 63 -7.24 0.62 -20.09
C GLU A 63 -6.74 -0.33 -19.02
N ARG A 64 -6.28 0.22 -17.89
CA ARG A 64 -5.84 -0.56 -16.74
C ARG A 64 -6.51 -0.06 -15.48
N PHE A 65 -7.07 -1.00 -14.75
CA PHE A 65 -7.62 -0.79 -13.42
C PHE A 65 -6.88 -1.69 -12.42
N SER A 66 -7.04 -1.38 -11.14
CA SER A 66 -6.51 -2.22 -10.08
C SER A 66 -7.45 -2.26 -8.90
N MET A 67 -7.64 -3.45 -8.34
CA MET A 67 -8.30 -3.61 -7.04
C MET A 67 -7.23 -3.79 -5.98
N ILE A 68 -7.27 -2.96 -4.94
CA ILE A 68 -6.28 -2.89 -3.88
C ILE A 68 -6.95 -3.29 -2.56
N GLN A 69 -6.38 -4.26 -1.85
CA GLN A 69 -6.83 -4.69 -0.54
C GLN A 69 -5.68 -4.51 0.45
N TYR A 70 -5.90 -3.73 1.50
CA TYR A 70 -4.89 -3.39 2.50
C TYR A 70 -5.54 -3.25 3.87
N SER A 71 -4.72 -3.16 4.90
CA SER A 71 -5.18 -2.81 6.25
C SER A 71 -4.48 -1.54 6.70
N ALA A 72 -5.26 -0.54 7.13
CA ALA A 72 -4.72 0.72 7.62
C ALA A 72 -4.02 0.52 8.97
N GLY A 73 -2.77 0.97 9.09
CA GLY A 73 -1.97 0.82 10.31
C GLY A 73 -2.57 1.55 11.51
N GLY A 74 -3.24 2.68 11.27
CA GLY A 74 -3.93 3.45 12.29
C GLY A 74 -5.02 2.68 13.04
N LEU A 75 -5.71 1.75 12.39
CA LEU A 75 -6.75 0.93 13.04
C LEU A 75 -6.16 -0.03 14.07
N PHE A 76 -4.99 -0.61 13.78
CA PHE A 76 -4.29 -1.48 14.73
C PHE A 76 -3.75 -0.69 15.92
N ARG A 77 -3.22 0.50 15.67
CA ARG A 77 -2.77 1.39 16.74
C ARG A 77 -3.93 1.82 17.64
N TRP A 78 -5.06 2.20 17.05
CA TRP A 78 -6.28 2.54 17.78
C TRP A 78 -6.78 1.37 18.64
N ALA A 79 -6.78 0.15 18.10
CA ALA A 79 -7.14 -1.05 18.87
C ALA A 79 -6.15 -1.32 20.02
N ALA A 80 -4.83 -1.20 19.78
CA ALA A 80 -3.80 -1.34 20.79
C ALA A 80 -3.89 -0.29 21.91
N ASN A 81 -4.36 0.91 21.57
CA ASN A 81 -4.66 1.98 22.52
C ASN A 81 -5.95 1.74 23.34
N GLY A 82 -6.57 0.57 23.23
CA GLY A 82 -7.84 0.26 23.87
C GLY A 82 -8.97 1.14 23.32
N PHE A 83 -9.05 1.22 21.99
CA PHE A 83 -10.08 1.93 21.24
C PHE A 83 -10.06 3.45 21.43
N LYS A 84 -8.86 4.02 21.53
CA LYS A 84 -8.64 5.46 21.76
C LYS A 84 -7.76 6.06 20.67
N SER A 85 -8.00 7.33 20.34
CA SER A 85 -7.04 8.10 19.55
C SER A 85 -5.70 8.17 20.28
N ASP A 86 -4.62 8.39 19.53
CA ASP A 86 -3.28 8.54 20.12
C ASP A 86 -3.25 9.65 21.17
N LEU A 87 -3.98 10.75 20.92
CA LEU A 87 -4.12 11.85 21.86
C LEU A 87 -4.82 11.43 23.18
N ALA A 88 -5.95 10.73 23.08
CA ALA A 88 -6.69 10.28 24.26
C ALA A 88 -5.93 9.23 25.07
N TRP A 89 -5.21 8.33 24.38
CA TRP A 89 -4.34 7.35 25.02
C TRP A 89 -3.17 8.04 25.76
N ALA A 90 -2.49 8.98 25.10
CA ALA A 90 -1.36 9.69 25.70
C ALA A 90 -1.76 10.52 26.93
N ALA A 91 -2.93 11.16 26.89
CA ALA A 91 -3.47 11.91 28.03
C ALA A 91 -3.77 10.99 29.23
N TYR A 92 -4.31 9.80 29.00
CA TYR A 92 -4.61 8.82 30.06
C TYR A 92 -3.34 8.26 30.72
N HIS A 93 -2.25 8.10 29.96
CA HIS A 93 -1.00 7.50 30.43
C HIS A 93 0.08 8.50 30.88
N GLY A 94 -0.27 9.76 31.15
CA GLY A 94 0.66 10.74 31.73
C GLY A 94 1.73 11.29 30.78
N GLY A 95 1.55 11.11 29.47
CA GLY A 95 2.16 11.90 28.39
C GLY A 95 3.69 11.99 28.31
N ARG A 96 4.31 11.14 27.47
CA ARG A 96 5.50 11.50 26.67
C ARG A 96 5.43 10.90 25.27
N TYR A 97 4.51 11.36 24.42
CA TYR A 97 4.63 11.23 22.97
C TYR A 97 3.87 12.39 22.30
N ALA A 98 4.40 13.60 22.51
CA ALA A 98 4.17 14.69 21.58
C ALA A 98 5.40 14.72 20.64
N SER A 99 5.14 14.70 19.33
CA SER A 99 6.06 14.92 18.21
C SER A 99 6.55 13.70 17.41
N SER A 100 6.54 13.93 16.10
CA SER A 100 7.01 13.13 14.96
C SER A 100 6.09 12.03 14.45
N ARG A 101 5.08 12.41 13.66
CA ARG A 101 5.13 12.31 12.19
C ARG A 101 4.06 13.21 11.57
#